data_AF-A0A7W7PPQ5-F1
#
_entry.id   AF-A0A7W7PPQ5-F1
#
_cell.length_a   1.000
_cell.length_b   1.000
_cell.length_c   1.000
_cell.angle_alpha   90.00
_cell.angle_beta   90.00
_cell.angle_gamma   90.00
#
_symmetry.space_group_name_H-M   'P 1'
#
loop_
_entity.id
_entity.type
_entity.pdbx_description
1 polymer ?
#
loop_
_entity_poly.entity_id
_entity_poly.type
_entity_poly.pdbx_seq_one_letter_code
_entity_poly.pdbx_strand_id
1 'polypeptide(L)'
;MAGDSDLIVNVDLLIESESALSKIQKELKDINNRKDEMRPYWGSGEISEAMGDFVDNWDDYRTKMIESLEGVGKLITNTIDGFTGADAALAKELKKARKGK
;
A
#
# COMPACT_ATOMS: atom_id res chain seq x y z
N MET A 1 6.47 -35.53 -12.95
CA MET A 1 7.37 -34.60 -12.25
C MET A 1 6.64 -33.28 -12.16
N ALA A 2 6.14 -32.93 -10.97
CA ALA A 2 5.30 -31.75 -10.74
C ALA A 2 5.74 -31.06 -9.43
N GLY A 3 7.06 -30.98 -9.23
CA GLY A 3 7.70 -30.42 -8.04
C GLY A 3 8.44 -29.10 -8.25
N ASP A 4 8.55 -28.63 -9.51
CA ASP A 4 9.46 -27.51 -9.86
C ASP A 4 8.70 -26.28 -10.37
N SER A 5 7.58 -25.92 -9.72
CA SER A 5 7.15 -24.52 -9.81
C SER A 5 7.86 -23.75 -8.70
N ASP A 6 9.02 -23.18 -9.05
CA ASP A 6 9.82 -22.30 -8.17
C ASP A 6 9.07 -21.03 -7.75
N LEU A 7 7.92 -20.75 -8.36
CA LEU A 7 7.04 -19.62 -8.11
C LEU A 7 5.72 -20.09 -7.47
N ILE A 8 5.75 -20.31 -6.16
CA ILE A 8 4.53 -20.41 -5.35
C ILE A 8 4.19 -19.00 -4.89
N VAL A 9 3.26 -18.34 -5.60
CA VAL A 9 2.74 -17.04 -5.15
C VAL A 9 1.62 -17.25 -4.15
N ASN A 10 1.84 -16.77 -2.94
CA ASN A 10 0.82 -16.74 -1.91
C ASN A 10 -0.09 -15.52 -2.13
N VAL A 11 -1.13 -15.72 -2.95
CA VAL A 11 -2.10 -14.67 -3.28
C VAL A 11 -2.85 -14.18 -2.03
N ASP A 12 -3.13 -15.06 -1.07
CA ASP A 12 -3.82 -14.69 0.17
C ASP A 12 -2.99 -13.69 0.99
N LEU A 13 -1.67 -13.94 1.12
CA LEU A 13 -0.76 -13.00 1.78
C LEU A 13 -0.72 -11.64 1.07
N LEU A 14 -0.77 -11.64 -0.26
CA LEU A 14 -0.79 -10.39 -1.04
C LEU A 14 -2.08 -9.59 -0.81
N ILE A 15 -3.24 -10.27 -0.77
CA ILE A 15 -4.53 -9.64 -0.46
C ILE A 15 -4.55 -9.08 0.97
N GLU A 16 -4.05 -9.84 1.95
CA GLU A 16 -3.94 -9.38 3.34
C GLU A 16 -3.02 -8.15 3.45
N SER A 17 -1.89 -8.19 2.75
CA SER A 17 -0.93 -7.10 2.70
C SER A 17 -1.53 -5.84 2.07
N GLU A 18 -2.27 -5.97 0.97
CA GLU A 18 -2.97 -4.85 0.33
C GLU A 18 -3.99 -4.22 1.29
N SER A 19 -4.78 -5.02 1.99
CA SER A 19 -5.74 -4.54 2.99
C SER A 19 -5.05 -3.79 4.14
N ALA A 20 -3.94 -4.32 4.65
CA ALA A 20 -3.17 -3.68 5.72
C ALA A 20 -2.56 -2.35 5.27
N LEU A 21 -1.94 -2.30 4.09
CA LEU A 21 -1.36 -1.08 3.52
C LEU A 21 -2.42 -0.02 3.28
N SER A 22 -3.59 -0.41 2.76
CA SER A 22 -4.72 0.49 2.56
C SER A 22 -5.20 1.14 3.86
N LYS A 23 -5.27 0.36 4.95
CA LYS A 23 -5.63 0.87 6.28
C LYS A 23 -4.59 1.88 6.81
N ILE A 24 -3.31 1.54 6.74
CA ILE A 24 -2.22 2.42 7.18
C ILE A 24 -2.23 3.72 6.35
N GLN A 25 -2.36 3.61 5.03
CA GLN A 25 -2.44 4.76 4.14
C GLN A 25 -3.61 5.67 4.49
N LYS A 26 -4.78 5.09 4.80
CA LYS A 26 -5.96 5.84 5.24
C LYS A 26 -5.71 6.54 6.57
N GLU A 27 -5.19 5.83 7.57
CA GLU A 27 -4.87 6.43 8.87
C GLU A 27 -3.87 7.57 8.72
N LEU A 28 -2.82 7.38 7.93
CA LEU A 28 -1.86 8.44 7.62
C LEU A 28 -2.55 9.61 6.93
N LYS A 29 -3.43 9.41 5.94
CA LYS A 29 -4.19 10.49 5.27
C LYS A 29 -5.15 11.22 6.20
N ASP A 30 -5.71 10.53 7.18
CA ASP A 30 -6.70 11.09 8.12
C ASP A 30 -6.04 11.87 9.29
N ILE A 31 -4.74 11.72 9.53
CA ILE A 31 -4.00 12.58 10.48
C ILE A 31 -3.94 14.01 9.94
N ASN A 32 -4.91 14.84 10.32
CA ASN A 32 -4.94 16.24 9.92
C ASN A 32 -3.72 17.01 10.44
N ASN A 33 -3.16 17.87 9.58
CA ASN A 33 -2.15 18.83 9.99
C ASN A 33 -2.83 19.92 10.85
N ARG A 34 -2.65 19.87 12.16
CA ARG A 34 -3.21 20.83 13.12
C ARG A 34 -2.26 21.98 13.44
N LYS A 35 -1.24 22.21 12.61
CA LYS A 35 -0.24 23.28 12.81
C LYS A 35 -0.90 24.62 13.13
N ASP A 36 -1.75 25.11 12.23
CA ASP A 36 -2.32 26.45 12.35
C ASP A 36 -3.30 26.56 13.52
N GLU A 37 -4.00 25.48 13.85
CA GLU A 37 -4.89 25.43 15.01
C GLU A 37 -4.12 25.42 16.34
N MET A 38 -2.95 24.78 16.38
CA MET A 38 -2.18 24.59 17.61
C MET A 38 -1.14 25.67 17.83
N ARG A 39 -0.72 26.38 16.78
CA ARG A 39 0.29 27.45 16.84
C ARG A 39 0.01 28.52 17.90
N PRO A 40 -1.23 29.01 18.11
CA PRO A 40 -1.53 29.99 19.17
C PRO A 40 -1.26 29.47 20.59
N TYR A 41 -1.17 28.15 20.78
CA TYR A 41 -1.05 27.49 22.09
C TYR A 41 0.38 27.04 22.41
N TRP A 42 1.32 27.13 21.48
CA TRP A 42 2.71 26.67 21.66
C TRP A 42 3.56 27.57 22.57
N GLY A 43 3.05 28.74 22.94
CA GLY A 43 3.68 29.61 23.92
C GLY A 43 4.79 30.47 23.31
N SER A 44 5.98 30.46 23.91
CA SER A 44 7.08 31.36 23.52
C SER A 44 7.50 31.20 22.05
N GLY A 45 8.18 32.22 21.50
CA GLY A 45 8.61 32.25 20.10
C GLY A 45 9.50 31.05 19.73
N GLU A 46 10.50 30.73 20.56
CA GLU A 46 11.42 29.61 20.32
C GLU A 46 10.69 28.25 20.30
N ILE A 47 9.74 28.04 21.21
CA ILE A 47 8.93 26.81 21.23
C ILE A 47 8.03 26.75 19.99
N SER A 48 7.43 27.87 19.61
CA SER A 48 6.56 27.94 18.43
C SER A 48 7.33 27.68 17.12
N GLU A 49 8.58 28.13 17.05
CA GLU A 49 9.48 27.87 15.92
C GLU A 49 9.86 26.39 15.84
N ALA A 50 10.36 25.81 16.94
CA ALA A 50 10.71 24.39 17.00
C ALA A 50 9.52 23.47 16.71
N MET A 51 8.32 23.82 17.20
CA MET A 51 7.10 23.09 16.87
C MET A 51 6.69 23.27 15.41
N GLY A 52 6.94 24.44 14.82
CA GLY A 52 6.75 24.70 13.40
C GLY A 52 7.58 23.76 12.54
N ASP A 53 8.89 23.70 12.81
CA ASP A 53 9.84 22.84 12.10
C ASP A 53 9.52 21.35 12.27
N PHE A 54 9.08 20.95 13.47
CA PHE A 54 8.64 19.58 13.72
C PHE A 54 7.44 19.22 12.86
N VAL A 55 6.40 20.07 12.84
CA VAL A 55 5.17 19.77 12.09
C VAL A 55 5.41 19.79 10.58
N ASP A 56 6.26 20.69 10.08
CA ASP A 56 6.62 20.73 8.66
C ASP A 56 7.40 19.47 8.24
N ASN A 57 8.41 19.08 9.02
CA ASN A 57 9.13 17.83 8.78
C ASN A 57 8.21 16.61 8.86
N TRP A 58 7.32 16.57 9.85
CA TRP A 58 6.35 15.49 9.99
C TRP A 58 5.46 15.38 8.74
N ASP A 59 4.96 16.49 8.22
CA ASP A 59 4.11 16.51 7.03
C ASP A 59 4.86 16.04 5.77
N ASP A 60 6.11 16.46 5.59
CA ASP A 60 6.98 16.00 4.52
C ASP A 60 7.22 14.48 4.57
N TYR A 61 7.58 13.96 5.75
CA TYR A 61 7.83 12.52 5.91
C TYR A 61 6.54 11.71 5.79
N ARG A 62 5.43 12.20 6.32
CA ARG A 62 4.10 11.60 6.17
C ARG A 62 3.71 11.49 4.71
N THR A 63 3.92 12.53 3.92
CA THR A 63 3.66 12.52 2.48
C THR A 63 4.50 11.46 1.77
N LYS A 64 5.82 11.41 2.04
CA LYS A 64 6.71 10.39 1.47
C LYS A 64 6.32 8.97 1.86
N MET A 65 5.86 8.76 3.10
CA MET A 65 5.34 7.45 3.54
C MET A 65 4.09 7.05 2.77
N ILE A 66 3.14 7.97 2.58
CA ILE A 66 1.91 7.73 1.80
C ILE A 66 2.26 7.35 0.35
N GLU A 67 3.16 8.09 -0.30
CA GLU A 67 3.61 7.80 -1.67
C GLU A 67 4.28 6.43 -1.78
N SER A 68 5.11 6.08 -0.80
CA SER A 68 5.79 4.77 -0.75
C SER A 68 4.77 3.63 -0.57
N LEU A 69 3.78 3.80 0.30
CA LEU A 69 2.69 2.84 0.49
C LEU A 69 1.86 2.66 -0.79
N GLU A 70 1.58 3.74 -1.51
CA GLU A 70 0.91 3.69 -2.82
C GLU A 70 1.74 2.93 -3.86
N GLY A 71 3.06 3.14 -3.87
CA GLY A 71 3.99 2.40 -4.74
C GLY A 71 3.96 0.90 -4.47
N VAL A 72 4.09 0.50 -3.20
CA VAL A 72 4.06 -0.92 -2.80
C VAL A 72 2.68 -1.54 -3.06
N GLY A 73 1.60 -0.81 -2.75
CA GLY A 73 0.23 -1.26 -3.03
C GLY A 73 0.03 -1.58 -4.52
N LYS A 74 0.48 -0.70 -5.43
CA LYS A 74 0.41 -0.96 -6.88
C LYS A 74 1.19 -2.21 -7.30
N LEU A 75 2.38 -2.45 -6.73
CA LEU A 75 3.16 -3.65 -7.03
C LEU A 75 2.42 -4.92 -6.59
N ILE A 76 1.77 -4.89 -5.42
CA ILE A 76 0.96 -6.00 -4.91
C ILE A 76 -0.23 -6.26 -5.82
N THR A 77 -1.02 -5.22 -6.15
CA THR A 77 -2.17 -5.34 -7.04
C THR A 77 -1.77 -5.90 -8.41
N ASN A 78 -0.71 -5.35 -9.03
CA ASN A 78 -0.22 -5.84 -10.32
C ASN A 78 0.21 -7.32 -10.26
N THR A 79 0.78 -7.75 -9.13
CA THR A 79 1.17 -9.15 -8.92
C THR A 79 -0.06 -10.04 -8.81
N ILE A 80 -1.06 -9.65 -8.00
CA ILE A 80 -2.32 -10.39 -7.87
C ILE A 80 -3.00 -10.54 -9.24
N ASP A 81 -3.15 -9.43 -9.98
CA ASP A 81 -3.80 -9.42 -11.30
C ASP A 81 -3.04 -10.28 -12.31
N GLY A 82 -1.71 -10.19 -12.32
CA GLY A 82 -0.86 -10.97 -13.22
C GLY A 82 -1.00 -12.48 -13.02
N PHE A 83 -0.92 -12.95 -11.77
CA PHE A 83 -1.01 -14.37 -11.45
C PHE A 83 -2.43 -14.91 -11.62
N THR A 84 -3.44 -14.22 -11.07
CA THR A 84 -4.84 -14.67 -11.19
C THR A 84 -5.33 -14.63 -12.64
N GLY A 85 -4.89 -13.66 -13.44
CA GLY A 85 -5.18 -13.57 -14.86
C GLY A 85 -4.53 -14.72 -15.66
N ALA A 86 -3.27 -15.05 -15.38
CA ALA A 86 -2.58 -16.17 -16.01
C ALA A 86 -3.26 -17.51 -15.68
N ASP A 87 -3.61 -17.73 -14.41
CA ASP A 87 -4.32 -18.94 -13.95
C ASP A 87 -5.69 -19.07 -14.62
N ALA A 88 -6.45 -17.97 -14.72
CA ALA A 88 -7.74 -17.96 -15.38
C ALA A 88 -7.63 -18.31 -16.88
N ALA A 89 -6.61 -17.80 -17.56
CA ALA A 89 -6.34 -18.11 -18.96
C ALA A 89 -5.99 -19.59 -19.16
N LEU A 90 -5.10 -20.13 -18.34
CA LEU A 90 -4.73 -21.55 -18.36
C LEU A 90 -5.94 -22.45 -18.10
N ALA A 91 -6.74 -22.15 -17.07
CA ALA A 91 -7.95 -22.90 -16.75
C ALA A 91 -8.97 -22.88 -17.89
N LYS A 92 -9.09 -21.76 -18.61
CA LYS A 92 -9.97 -21.64 -19.78
C LYS A 92 -9.52 -22.55 -20.92
N GLU A 93 -8.23 -22.56 -21.25
CA GLU A 93 -7.70 -23.43 -22.31
C GLU A 93 -7.79 -24.92 -21.94
N LEU A 94 -7.53 -25.29 -20.69
CA LEU A 94 -7.73 -26.66 -20.20
C LEU A 94 -9.19 -27.11 -20.32
N LYS A 95 -10.15 -26.24 -19.99
CA LYS A 95 -11.58 -26.52 -20.16
C LYS A 95 -11.98 -26.71 -21.62
N LYS A 96 -11.42 -25.91 -22.55
CA LYS A 96 -11.66 -26.07 -23.99
C LYS A 96 -11.10 -27.39 -24.50
N ALA A 97 -9.85 -27.71 -24.15
CA ALA A 97 -9.21 -28.98 -24.54
C ALA A 97 -10.00 -30.20 -24.05
N ARG A 98 -10.61 -30.12 -22.86
CA ARG A 98 -11.45 -31.19 -22.31
C ARG A 98 -12.81 -31.33 -23.00
N LYS A 99 -13.37 -30.26 -23.59
CA LYS A 99 -14.65 -30.30 -24.34
C LYS A 99 -14.48 -30.72 -25.81
N GLY A 100 -13.25 -30.65 -26.34
CA GLY A 100 -12.91 -31.09 -27.71
C GLY A 100 -12.53 -32.58 -27.81
N LYS A 101 -12.58 -33.32 -26.70
CA LYS A 101 -12.51 -34.79 -26.62
C LYS A 101 -13.89 -35.32 -26.25
#